data_AF-A0A1A8MSA6-F1
#
_entry.id   AF-A0A1A8MSA6-F1
#
_cell.length_a   1.000
_cell.length_b   1.000
_cell.length_c   1.000
_cell.angle_alpha   90.00
_cell.angle_beta   90.00
_cell.angle_gamma   90.00
#
_symmetry.space_group_name_H-M   'P 1'
#
loop_
_entity.id
_entity.type
_entity.pdbx_description
1 polymer ?
#
loop_
_entity_poly.entity_id
_entity_poly.type
_entity_poly.pdbx_seq_one_letter_code
_entity_poly.pdbx_strand_id
1 'polypeptide(L)'
;DCFVTGKWEEGQDAATLLKQDDELYGDFEDMETGEVHKSQTAEQPEEEEENSENDEGEEIQVRMEDEDVQKNKRLEKKRRLKERFNAEYDDGDATYFDDLKEEMQKQAELNRAEFEEMDDETRVQYEGFRPGMYIRVEILSLPCEFVANFDPHYPIILGGLGSSEGNIGYLQMRLKKHRWYDRILKTRDPLIFSLGWRRFQTIPLYHIEDHNGRHRLLKYTPQHMHCGASIWGPITPQGSGFLALQSVAGTNAHFRIAATGVVLDLDKSVTIVKKLKLIGYPYKIFKNTSFIKGMFNTVLEVAKFEGASIRTVSGIRGQIKKALSTPPGSYRATFEDRLLMSDIVFLRSWYPVTIPQLYNPVTSLLRSVGQKDNWSGMRTVGQLKHDLGIRNKPNTDSLYKPIVRAKRRFNPLHIPKELQKALPFKSKPKFQQPKGKVPRDLRRPCVIREPQEKKVAALLHALGTVHHYKKKKTTTVQHAKHKEFLQQKEKQEEAKLKRQKEAKKKLYRLMGQTDKKKLKSSLKGAPKDD
;
A
#
# COMPACT_ATOMS: atom_id res chain seq x y z
N ASP A 1 34.76 -43.92 -8.62
CA ASP A 1 34.38 -44.26 -10.01
C ASP A 1 33.09 -43.57 -10.39
N CYS A 2 33.07 -42.80 -11.48
CA CYS A 2 31.87 -42.07 -11.94
C CYS A 2 31.38 -42.56 -13.32
N PHE A 3 31.68 -43.82 -13.64
CA PHE A 3 31.06 -44.59 -14.72
C PHE A 3 30.84 -46.02 -14.22
N VAL A 4 29.59 -46.35 -13.86
CA VAL A 4 29.21 -47.72 -13.50
C VAL A 4 28.86 -48.47 -14.79
N THR A 5 29.89 -48.94 -15.49
CA THR A 5 29.77 -49.77 -16.70
C THR A 5 30.20 -51.20 -16.41
N GLY A 6 29.45 -51.86 -15.55
CA GLY A 6 29.50 -53.30 -15.32
C GLY A 6 28.08 -53.88 -15.42
N LYS A 7 27.94 -55.16 -15.79
CA LYS A 7 26.66 -55.85 -15.66
C LYS A 7 26.31 -55.96 -14.17
N TRP A 8 25.07 -55.64 -13.83
CA TRP A 8 24.53 -55.91 -12.51
C TRP A 8 24.22 -57.41 -12.40
N GLU A 9 24.09 -57.93 -11.18
CA GLU A 9 23.71 -59.32 -10.95
C GLU A 9 22.35 -59.63 -11.61
N GLU A 10 22.11 -60.88 -12.03
CA GLU A 10 21.03 -61.23 -12.97
C GLU A 10 19.61 -60.85 -12.49
N GLY A 11 19.41 -60.75 -11.17
CA GLY A 11 18.17 -60.28 -10.53
C GLY A 11 18.00 -58.75 -10.45
N GLN A 12 18.93 -57.96 -11.00
CA GLN A 12 18.90 -56.49 -11.00
C GLN A 12 19.10 -55.87 -12.41
N ASP A 13 19.20 -56.68 -13.46
CA ASP A 13 19.29 -56.17 -14.83
C ASP A 13 17.94 -55.54 -15.24
N ALA A 14 17.98 -54.40 -15.96
CA ALA A 14 16.78 -53.62 -16.26
C ALA A 14 15.78 -54.39 -17.15
N ALA A 15 16.29 -55.35 -17.94
CA ALA A 15 15.48 -56.23 -18.78
C ALA A 15 14.78 -57.37 -18.00
N THR A 16 15.37 -57.87 -16.91
CA THR A 16 14.74 -58.92 -16.08
C THR A 16 13.69 -58.33 -15.15
N LEU A 17 13.91 -57.12 -14.63
CA LEU A 17 12.90 -56.37 -13.87
C LEU A 17 11.68 -56.00 -14.72
N LEU A 18 11.85 -55.58 -15.98
CA LEU A 18 10.72 -55.30 -16.89
C LEU A 18 9.89 -56.55 -17.18
N LYS A 19 10.53 -57.70 -17.44
CA LYS A 19 9.80 -58.97 -17.63
C LYS A 19 9.00 -59.39 -16.41
N GLN A 20 9.52 -59.18 -15.20
CA GLN A 20 8.79 -59.47 -13.96
C GLN A 20 7.60 -58.54 -13.72
N ASP A 21 7.64 -57.29 -14.18
CA ASP A 21 6.50 -56.36 -14.11
C ASP A 21 5.40 -56.71 -15.14
N ASP A 22 5.77 -57.20 -16.33
CA ASP A 22 4.80 -57.71 -17.33
C ASP A 22 4.14 -59.03 -16.87
N GLU A 23 4.88 -59.96 -16.28
CA GLU A 23 4.32 -61.19 -15.69
C GLU A 23 3.38 -60.90 -14.50
N LEU A 24 3.61 -59.81 -13.76
CA LEU A 24 2.83 -59.42 -12.58
C LEU A 24 1.38 -58.98 -12.90
N TYR A 25 1.06 -58.75 -14.18
CA TYR A 25 -0.28 -58.33 -14.63
C TYR A 25 -1.06 -59.42 -15.42
N GLY A 26 -0.49 -60.61 -15.63
CA GLY A 26 -1.11 -61.66 -16.45
C GLY A 26 -2.16 -62.52 -15.73
N ASP A 27 -1.82 -63.01 -14.52
CA ASP A 27 -2.62 -64.02 -13.81
C ASP A 27 -3.55 -63.38 -12.78
N PHE A 28 -4.86 -63.44 -13.03
CA PHE A 28 -5.89 -62.98 -12.08
C PHE A 28 -6.55 -64.18 -11.40
N GLU A 29 -6.57 -64.17 -10.07
CA GLU A 29 -7.18 -65.18 -9.18
C GLU A 29 -8.42 -64.56 -8.52
N ASP A 30 -9.61 -65.11 -8.79
CA ASP A 30 -10.87 -64.57 -8.24
C ASP A 30 -11.20 -65.22 -6.88
N MET A 31 -11.16 -64.41 -5.82
CA MET A 31 -11.08 -64.87 -4.43
C MET A 31 -12.41 -65.39 -3.85
N GLU A 32 -13.50 -65.38 -4.62
CA GLU A 32 -14.80 -65.96 -4.23
C GLU A 32 -15.10 -67.31 -4.91
N THR A 33 -14.34 -67.70 -5.96
CA THR A 33 -14.54 -68.95 -6.73
C THR A 33 -13.29 -69.81 -6.89
N GLY A 34 -12.08 -69.24 -6.89
CA GLY A 34 -10.82 -69.98 -6.79
C GLY A 34 -10.28 -70.61 -8.08
N GLU A 35 -10.72 -70.15 -9.26
CA GLU A 35 -10.09 -70.52 -10.54
C GLU A 35 -9.09 -69.44 -11.00
N VAL A 36 -8.01 -69.86 -11.67
CA VAL A 36 -6.94 -68.98 -12.19
C VAL A 36 -6.82 -69.14 -13.70
N HIS A 37 -6.96 -68.04 -14.44
CA HIS A 37 -6.74 -68.01 -15.88
C HIS A 37 -5.32 -67.55 -16.22
N LYS A 38 -4.66 -68.26 -17.15
CA LYS A 38 -3.35 -67.91 -17.72
C LYS A 38 -3.44 -67.75 -19.24
N SER A 39 -2.72 -66.78 -19.81
CA SER A 39 -2.62 -66.59 -21.27
C SER A 39 -1.38 -67.26 -21.86
N GLN A 40 -1.55 -68.11 -22.87
CA GLN A 40 -0.44 -68.66 -23.65
C GLN A 40 -0.05 -67.72 -24.81
N THR A 41 1.24 -67.63 -25.13
CA THR A 41 1.76 -67.15 -26.41
C THR A 41 3.04 -67.95 -26.71
N ALA A 42 3.28 -68.30 -27.97
CA ALA A 42 4.28 -69.29 -28.36
C ALA A 42 5.18 -68.78 -29.51
N GLU A 43 6.40 -69.31 -29.60
CA GLU A 43 7.03 -69.87 -30.81
C GLU A 43 8.46 -70.38 -30.49
N GLN A 44 8.88 -71.48 -31.15
CA GLN A 44 10.25 -72.06 -31.15
C GLN A 44 10.83 -71.96 -32.59
N PRO A 45 12.16 -72.14 -32.81
CA PRO A 45 12.83 -73.45 -32.91
C PRO A 45 13.96 -73.64 -31.86
N GLU A 46 14.52 -74.82 -31.51
CA GLU A 46 15.32 -75.81 -32.30
C GLU A 46 16.65 -75.22 -32.84
N GLU A 47 17.78 -75.95 -32.96
CA GLU A 47 18.15 -77.34 -32.60
C GLU A 47 18.57 -77.48 -31.09
N GLU A 48 19.38 -78.41 -30.51
CA GLU A 48 20.17 -79.60 -30.94
C GLU A 48 20.28 -80.64 -29.75
N GLU A 49 21.41 -81.35 -29.53
CA GLU A 49 21.62 -82.50 -28.59
C GLU A 49 22.76 -82.21 -27.55
N GLU A 50 23.21 -83.04 -26.58
CA GLU A 50 23.15 -84.51 -26.36
C GLU A 50 23.49 -84.89 -24.87
N ASN A 51 22.89 -85.98 -24.33
CA ASN A 51 23.37 -86.93 -23.27
C ASN A 51 23.95 -86.44 -21.89
N SER A 52 23.83 -87.14 -20.75
CA SER A 52 23.19 -88.45 -20.42
C SER A 52 22.92 -88.65 -18.91
N GLU A 53 21.84 -89.38 -18.58
CA GLU A 53 21.63 -90.30 -17.43
C GLU A 53 21.82 -89.85 -15.96
N ASN A 54 20.68 -89.72 -15.27
CA ASN A 54 20.28 -90.31 -13.97
C ASN A 54 21.24 -90.32 -12.76
N ASP A 55 20.76 -89.77 -11.64
CA ASP A 55 20.59 -90.54 -10.40
C ASP A 55 19.30 -90.11 -9.67
N GLU A 56 18.64 -91.00 -8.92
CA GLU A 56 17.36 -90.74 -8.24
C GLU A 56 17.52 -90.61 -6.71
N GLY A 57 17.08 -89.49 -6.12
CA GLY A 57 16.65 -89.50 -4.71
C GLY A 57 16.95 -88.29 -3.83
N GLU A 58 16.34 -87.11 -4.08
CA GLU A 58 16.40 -86.00 -3.10
C GLU A 58 15.13 -85.11 -3.00
N GLU A 59 13.94 -85.65 -3.34
CA GLU A 59 12.65 -84.92 -3.41
C GLU A 59 12.13 -84.24 -2.10
N ILE A 60 12.87 -84.31 -0.99
CA ILE A 60 12.38 -83.90 0.34
C ILE A 60 13.00 -82.59 0.86
N GLN A 61 14.24 -82.23 0.47
CA GLN A 61 14.91 -81.04 1.04
C GLN A 61 14.53 -79.73 0.33
N VAL A 62 14.48 -79.72 -1.00
CA VAL A 62 14.28 -78.50 -1.84
C VAL A 62 13.03 -77.70 -1.43
N ARG A 63 11.94 -78.38 -1.05
CA ARG A 63 10.67 -77.73 -0.68
C ARG A 63 10.74 -76.88 0.60
N MET A 64 11.69 -77.13 1.52
CA MET A 64 11.83 -76.31 2.73
C MET A 64 12.63 -75.03 2.46
N GLU A 65 13.66 -75.10 1.63
CA GLU A 65 14.49 -73.92 1.30
C GLU A 65 13.71 -72.90 0.46
N ASP A 66 12.92 -73.35 -0.52
CA ASP A 66 12.02 -72.48 -1.28
C ASP A 66 11.00 -71.75 -0.39
N GLU A 67 10.45 -72.44 0.61
CA GLU A 67 9.50 -71.84 1.56
C GLU A 67 10.16 -70.71 2.38
N ASP A 68 11.39 -70.91 2.84
CA ASP A 68 12.11 -69.92 3.66
C ASP A 68 12.67 -68.76 2.82
N VAL A 69 13.09 -69.02 1.57
CA VAL A 69 13.39 -67.97 0.58
C VAL A 69 12.14 -67.13 0.28
N GLN A 70 10.96 -67.76 0.13
CA GLN A 70 9.69 -67.05 -0.06
C GLN A 70 9.24 -66.28 1.20
N LYS A 71 9.44 -66.83 2.41
CA LYS A 71 9.18 -66.12 3.68
C LYS A 71 10.08 -64.90 3.81
N ASN A 72 11.37 -65.01 3.47
CA ASN A 72 12.31 -63.89 3.48
C ASN A 72 11.93 -62.81 2.44
N LYS A 73 11.61 -63.20 1.19
CA LYS A 73 11.08 -62.27 0.17
C LYS A 73 9.77 -61.57 0.62
N ARG A 74 8.87 -62.28 1.34
CA ARG A 74 7.65 -61.70 1.95
C ARG A 74 7.96 -60.77 3.13
N LEU A 75 8.93 -61.10 3.98
CA LEU A 75 9.40 -60.25 5.08
C LEU A 75 10.04 -58.96 4.56
N GLU A 76 10.88 -59.05 3.53
CA GLU A 76 11.51 -57.88 2.93
C GLU A 76 10.48 -56.99 2.21
N LYS A 77 9.52 -57.58 1.47
CA LYS A 77 8.38 -56.83 0.92
C LYS A 77 7.55 -56.15 2.04
N LYS A 78 7.26 -56.83 3.15
CA LYS A 78 6.61 -56.23 4.34
C LYS A 78 7.45 -55.09 4.94
N ARG A 79 8.77 -55.24 5.01
CA ARG A 79 9.69 -54.22 5.53
C ARG A 79 9.70 -52.98 4.65
N ARG A 80 9.92 -53.13 3.34
CA ARG A 80 9.88 -52.01 2.37
C ARG A 80 8.51 -51.33 2.35
N LEU A 81 7.41 -52.08 2.50
CA LEU A 81 6.05 -51.52 2.60
C LEU A 81 5.86 -50.75 3.92
N LYS A 82 6.39 -51.25 5.04
CA LYS A 82 6.39 -50.53 6.32
C LYS A 82 7.24 -49.26 6.27
N GLU A 83 8.44 -49.32 5.69
CA GLU A 83 9.32 -48.15 5.51
C GLU A 83 8.64 -47.07 4.67
N ARG A 84 7.92 -47.44 3.59
CA ARG A 84 7.07 -46.50 2.82
C ARG A 84 5.88 -45.97 3.63
N PHE A 85 5.18 -46.82 4.37
CA PHE A 85 4.01 -46.41 5.17
C PHE A 85 4.40 -45.45 6.30
N ASN A 86 5.50 -45.72 7.00
CA ASN A 86 6.08 -44.81 7.99
C ASN A 86 6.47 -43.47 7.33
N ALA A 87 7.15 -43.48 6.17
CA ALA A 87 7.49 -42.26 5.43
C ALA A 87 6.28 -41.46 4.88
N GLU A 88 5.08 -42.04 4.82
CA GLU A 88 3.85 -41.36 4.41
C GLU A 88 2.98 -40.90 5.60
N TYR A 89 3.27 -41.35 6.84
CA TYR A 89 2.44 -41.10 8.03
C TYR A 89 3.17 -40.55 9.27
N ASP A 90 4.50 -40.66 9.38
CA ASP A 90 5.26 -40.13 10.54
C ASP A 90 5.48 -38.60 10.44
N ASP A 91 5.40 -37.99 9.26
CA ASP A 91 5.43 -36.52 9.04
C ASP A 91 4.10 -35.82 9.45
N GLY A 92 3.49 -36.30 10.54
CA GLY A 92 2.24 -35.77 11.08
C GLY A 92 2.42 -34.48 11.89
N ASP A 93 1.76 -33.42 11.47
CA ASP A 93 1.72 -32.09 12.12
C ASP A 93 3.05 -31.30 12.19
N ALA A 94 4.05 -31.64 11.37
CA ALA A 94 5.13 -30.72 11.04
C ALA A 94 4.55 -29.45 10.38
N THR A 95 4.79 -28.27 10.96
CA THR A 95 4.35 -27.00 10.35
C THR A 95 5.48 -26.39 9.54
N TYR A 96 5.14 -25.63 8.50
CA TYR A 96 6.12 -24.89 7.68
C TYR A 96 7.07 -23.96 8.48
N PHE A 97 6.71 -23.59 9.72
CA PHE A 97 7.61 -22.86 10.61
C PHE A 97 8.66 -23.76 11.28
N ASP A 98 8.26 -24.99 11.60
CA ASP A 98 9.13 -26.01 12.20
C ASP A 98 10.09 -26.58 11.15
N ASP A 99 9.63 -26.83 9.91
CA ASP A 99 10.47 -27.19 8.76
C ASP A 99 11.61 -26.18 8.57
N LEU A 100 11.26 -24.89 8.48
CA LEU A 100 12.21 -23.79 8.25
C LEU A 100 13.17 -23.61 9.44
N LYS A 101 12.69 -23.91 10.66
CA LYS A 101 13.52 -23.92 11.87
C LYS A 101 14.49 -25.10 11.86
N GLU A 102 14.06 -26.29 11.42
CA GLU A 102 14.94 -27.44 11.24
C GLU A 102 15.98 -27.21 10.16
N GLU A 103 15.63 -26.62 9.01
CA GLU A 103 16.60 -26.22 7.98
C GLU A 103 17.69 -25.29 8.56
N MET A 104 17.29 -24.30 9.36
CA MET A 104 18.23 -23.40 10.06
C MET A 104 19.08 -24.13 11.10
N GLN A 105 18.53 -25.13 11.82
CA GLN A 105 19.29 -25.93 12.79
C GLN A 105 20.28 -26.87 12.08
N LYS A 106 19.83 -27.63 11.08
CA LYS A 106 20.64 -28.53 10.24
C LYS A 106 21.81 -27.77 9.60
N GLN A 107 21.58 -26.57 9.05
CA GLN A 107 22.66 -25.72 8.53
C GLN A 107 23.63 -25.24 9.62
N ALA A 108 23.14 -24.88 10.82
CA ALA A 108 23.98 -24.45 11.93
C ALA A 108 24.79 -25.60 12.57
N GLU A 109 24.30 -26.83 12.47
CA GLU A 109 24.95 -28.06 12.91
C GLU A 109 26.01 -28.52 11.90
N LEU A 110 25.70 -28.53 10.59
CA LEU A 110 26.68 -28.71 9.51
C LEU A 110 27.84 -27.70 9.64
N ASN A 111 27.51 -26.41 9.76
CA ASN A 111 28.52 -25.36 9.97
C ASN A 111 29.35 -25.55 11.25
N ARG A 112 28.87 -26.30 12.26
CA ARG A 112 29.66 -26.60 13.47
C ARG A 112 30.61 -27.75 13.20
N ALA A 113 30.11 -28.85 12.64
CA ALA A 113 30.86 -30.08 12.37
C ALA A 113 32.01 -29.84 11.39
N GLU A 114 31.78 -29.11 10.30
CA GLU A 114 32.81 -28.75 9.29
C GLU A 114 34.02 -28.03 9.90
N PHE A 115 33.84 -27.32 11.03
CA PHE A 115 34.92 -26.63 11.75
C PHE A 115 35.35 -27.34 13.05
N GLU A 116 34.83 -28.53 13.37
CA GLU A 116 35.12 -29.23 14.63
C GLU A 116 36.48 -29.96 14.61
N GLU A 117 36.94 -30.40 13.44
CA GLU A 117 38.26 -31.04 13.25
C GLU A 117 39.40 -30.04 12.94
N MET A 118 39.13 -28.73 12.88
CA MET A 118 40.13 -27.69 12.59
C MET A 118 40.71 -27.04 13.85
N ASP A 119 42.03 -26.85 13.88
CA ASP A 119 42.73 -26.05 14.90
C ASP A 119 42.15 -24.64 15.04
N ASP A 120 42.00 -24.15 16.28
CA ASP A 120 41.44 -22.83 16.58
C ASP A 120 42.15 -21.67 15.85
N GLU A 121 43.45 -21.78 15.55
CA GLU A 121 44.20 -20.75 14.80
C GLU A 121 43.83 -20.68 13.31
N THR A 122 43.56 -21.82 12.67
CA THR A 122 43.12 -21.85 11.26
C THR A 122 41.63 -21.51 11.18
N ARG A 123 40.84 -22.05 12.11
CA ARG A 123 39.42 -21.78 12.27
C ARG A 123 39.12 -20.28 12.42
N VAL A 124 39.87 -19.54 13.25
CA VAL A 124 39.73 -18.08 13.41
C VAL A 124 40.05 -17.30 12.13
N GLN A 125 40.88 -17.82 11.22
CA GLN A 125 41.14 -17.18 9.92
C GLN A 125 39.96 -17.31 8.95
N TYR A 126 39.15 -18.38 9.08
CA TYR A 126 37.97 -18.61 8.24
C TYR A 126 36.67 -18.01 8.84
N GLU A 127 36.36 -18.28 10.12
CA GLU A 127 35.10 -17.82 10.75
C GLU A 127 35.23 -16.45 11.45
N GLY A 128 36.46 -16.00 11.73
CA GLY A 128 36.74 -14.84 12.58
C GLY A 128 36.69 -15.15 14.08
N PHE A 129 36.57 -14.11 14.92
CA PHE A 129 36.48 -14.28 16.37
C PHE A 129 35.05 -14.66 16.81
N ARG A 130 34.90 -15.86 17.40
CA ARG A 130 33.59 -16.36 17.89
C ARG A 130 33.02 -15.51 19.04
N PRO A 131 31.69 -15.39 19.14
CA PRO A 131 31.04 -14.81 20.32
C PRO A 131 31.46 -15.52 21.61
N GLY A 132 31.80 -14.75 22.65
CA GLY A 132 32.24 -15.27 23.95
C GLY A 132 33.76 -15.31 24.16
N MET A 133 34.57 -15.18 23.11
CA MET A 133 36.03 -15.06 23.24
C MET A 133 36.43 -13.71 23.85
N TYR A 134 37.39 -13.71 24.78
CA TYR A 134 37.97 -12.48 25.34
C TYR A 134 39.09 -11.96 24.42
N ILE A 135 38.93 -10.76 23.87
CA ILE A 135 39.83 -10.19 22.87
C ILE A 135 40.41 -8.83 23.29
N ARG A 136 41.66 -8.57 22.90
CA ARG A 136 42.30 -7.24 22.98
C ARG A 136 42.20 -6.58 21.60
N VAL A 137 41.55 -5.43 21.52
CA VAL A 137 41.39 -4.66 20.28
C VAL A 137 42.20 -3.37 20.38
N GLU A 138 43.11 -3.15 19.44
CA GLU A 138 43.93 -1.94 19.38
C GLU A 138 43.42 -1.02 18.26
N ILE A 139 43.06 0.22 18.62
CA ILE A 139 42.47 1.19 17.70
C ILE A 139 43.45 2.34 17.50
N LEU A 140 44.03 2.41 16.30
CA LEU A 140 44.96 3.48 15.91
C LEU A 140 44.22 4.81 15.72
N SER A 141 44.94 5.92 15.90
CA SER A 141 44.47 7.30 15.62
C SER A 141 43.17 7.72 16.36
N LEU A 142 43.00 7.27 17.59
CA LEU A 142 41.84 7.61 18.44
C LEU A 142 41.99 9.04 19.02
N PRO A 143 40.95 9.91 18.98
CA PRO A 143 41.03 11.29 19.49
C PRO A 143 41.45 11.39 20.96
N CYS A 144 42.40 12.28 21.26
CA CYS A 144 42.97 12.43 22.61
C CYS A 144 41.93 12.82 23.67
N GLU A 145 40.87 13.53 23.28
CA GLU A 145 39.78 13.95 24.14
C GLU A 145 38.96 12.75 24.67
N PHE A 146 38.98 11.60 24.00
CA PHE A 146 38.35 10.38 24.49
C PHE A 146 39.10 9.79 25.68
N VAL A 147 40.43 9.79 25.62
CA VAL A 147 41.31 9.27 26.67
C VAL A 147 41.35 10.24 27.84
N ALA A 148 41.58 11.53 27.57
CA ALA A 148 41.66 12.58 28.59
C ALA A 148 40.35 12.80 29.34
N ASN A 149 39.20 12.54 28.71
CA ASN A 149 37.88 12.63 29.33
C ASN A 149 37.21 11.26 29.50
N PHE A 150 37.97 10.16 29.61
CA PHE A 150 37.38 8.84 29.87
C PHE A 150 36.58 8.84 31.19
N ASP A 151 35.48 8.08 31.22
CA ASP A 151 34.59 8.00 32.39
C ASP A 151 33.99 6.58 32.46
N PRO A 152 34.37 5.76 33.46
CA PRO A 152 33.89 4.38 33.60
C PRO A 152 32.37 4.23 33.70
N HIS A 153 31.62 5.28 34.08
CA HIS A 153 30.16 5.23 34.16
C HIS A 153 29.47 5.14 32.79
N TYR A 154 30.16 5.46 31.70
CA TYR A 154 29.63 5.42 30.34
C TYR A 154 30.19 4.20 29.59
N PRO A 155 29.38 3.17 29.27
CA PRO A 155 29.87 1.98 28.59
C PRO A 155 30.36 2.31 27.18
N ILE A 156 31.54 1.79 26.83
CA ILE A 156 32.04 1.78 25.46
C ILE A 156 31.41 0.57 24.75
N ILE A 157 30.71 0.83 23.64
CA ILE A 157 30.15 -0.21 22.79
C ILE A 157 30.87 -0.13 21.45
N LEU A 158 31.57 -1.22 21.10
CA LEU A 158 32.12 -1.43 19.77
C LEU A 158 31.14 -2.28 18.96
N GLY A 159 30.91 -1.92 17.71
CA GLY A 159 29.99 -2.63 16.81
C GLY A 159 30.58 -2.74 15.42
N GLY A 160 30.56 -3.95 14.86
CA GLY A 160 30.91 -4.18 13.46
C GLY A 160 29.96 -3.41 12.54
N LEU A 161 30.53 -2.81 11.49
CA LEU A 161 29.80 -2.09 10.45
C LEU A 161 29.73 -2.95 9.18
N GLY A 162 28.55 -3.04 8.57
CA GLY A 162 28.43 -3.72 7.27
C GLY A 162 29.18 -2.98 6.17
N SER A 163 29.65 -3.68 5.14
CA SER A 163 30.42 -3.09 4.02
C SER A 163 29.67 -1.97 3.29
N SER A 164 28.34 -2.03 3.26
CA SER A 164 27.48 -0.96 2.74
C SER A 164 27.36 0.24 3.68
N GLU A 165 27.50 0.04 4.99
CA GLU A 165 27.30 1.06 6.02
C GLU A 165 28.44 2.06 6.15
N GLY A 166 29.62 1.77 5.59
CA GLY A 166 30.68 2.76 5.47
C GLY A 166 30.24 4.01 4.67
N ASN A 167 29.31 3.84 3.74
CA ASN A 167 28.93 4.88 2.77
C ASN A 167 27.86 5.84 3.29
N ILE A 168 27.86 7.06 2.74
CA ILE A 168 26.87 8.11 2.99
C ILE A 168 26.04 8.33 1.72
N GLY A 169 24.72 8.43 1.85
CA GLY A 169 23.78 8.58 0.74
C GLY A 169 22.47 9.22 1.15
N TYR A 170 21.44 9.09 0.31
CA TYR A 170 20.08 9.48 0.68
C TYR A 170 19.30 8.26 1.18
N LEU A 171 18.73 8.34 2.38
CA LEU A 171 17.88 7.29 2.91
C LEU A 171 16.42 7.69 2.77
N GLN A 172 15.61 6.82 2.17
CA GLN A 172 14.16 6.88 2.26
C GLN A 172 13.71 6.10 3.49
N MET A 173 12.84 6.70 4.31
CA MET A 173 12.44 6.12 5.60
C MET A 173 10.97 6.39 5.92
N ARG A 174 10.32 5.45 6.60
CA ARG A 174 8.92 5.54 7.04
C ARG A 174 8.84 6.03 8.47
N LEU A 175 8.67 7.34 8.65
CA LEU A 175 8.68 8.01 9.95
C LEU A 175 7.26 8.26 10.47
N LYS A 176 7.07 8.09 11.78
CA LYS A 176 5.85 8.49 12.50
C LYS A 176 6.22 9.25 13.77
N LYS A 177 5.57 10.40 13.98
CA LYS A 177 5.66 11.15 15.23
C LYS A 177 5.25 10.25 16.41
N HIS A 178 6.02 10.26 17.50
CA HIS A 178 5.70 9.44 18.67
C HIS A 178 4.39 9.89 19.35
N ARG A 179 3.61 8.95 19.90
CA ARG A 179 2.27 9.22 20.47
C ARG A 179 2.31 10.19 21.65
N TRP A 180 3.32 10.06 22.51
CA TRP A 180 3.51 10.88 23.71
C TRP A 180 4.40 12.12 23.49
N TYR A 181 4.82 12.39 22.25
CA TYR A 181 5.53 13.63 21.95
C TYR A 181 4.52 14.75 21.70
N ASP A 182 4.62 15.88 22.39
CA ASP A 182 3.60 16.93 22.30
C ASP A 182 3.59 17.61 20.92
N ARG A 183 4.77 18.04 20.47
CA ARG A 183 4.95 18.93 19.29
C ARG A 183 4.83 18.16 17.97
N ILE A 184 4.58 18.86 16.86
CA ILE A 184 4.71 18.28 15.51
C ILE A 184 6.10 18.60 14.95
N LEU A 185 6.68 17.66 14.21
CA LEU A 185 8.00 17.86 13.60
C LEU A 185 7.86 18.63 12.29
N LYS A 186 8.79 19.55 12.05
CA LYS A 186 8.76 20.50 10.94
C LYS A 186 9.81 20.14 9.91
N THR A 187 9.42 20.17 8.64
CA THR A 187 10.34 19.99 7.51
C THR A 187 11.45 21.04 7.55
N ARG A 188 12.70 20.58 7.40
CA ARG A 188 13.93 21.38 7.56
C ARG A 188 14.18 21.97 8.96
N ASP A 189 13.64 21.38 10.02
CA ASP A 189 14.24 21.51 11.35
C ASP A 189 15.16 20.30 11.62
N PRO A 190 16.32 20.48 12.26
CA PRO A 190 17.26 19.40 12.52
C PRO A 190 16.69 18.39 13.52
N LEU A 191 17.05 17.13 13.33
CA LEU A 191 16.61 16.01 14.16
C LEU A 191 17.78 15.02 14.35
N ILE A 192 17.91 14.47 15.55
CA ILE A 192 18.93 13.50 15.91
C ILE A 192 18.35 12.11 15.72
N PHE A 193 18.97 11.29 14.87
CA PHE A 193 18.60 9.91 14.62
C PHE A 193 19.54 8.97 15.39
N SER A 194 18.98 7.92 15.95
CA SER A 194 19.70 6.73 16.44
C SER A 194 19.28 5.58 15.53
N LEU A 195 20.20 5.16 14.67
CA LEU A 195 19.93 4.35 13.48
C LEU A 195 21.16 3.46 13.24
N GLY A 196 20.98 2.15 13.40
CA GLY A 196 22.09 1.22 13.65
C GLY A 196 22.92 1.67 14.86
N TRP A 197 24.24 1.42 14.82
CA TRP A 197 25.20 1.91 15.83
C TRP A 197 25.35 3.44 15.86
N ARG A 198 24.86 4.17 14.85
CA ARG A 198 25.19 5.58 14.64
C ARG A 198 24.12 6.50 15.21
N ARG A 199 24.58 7.43 16.07
CA ARG A 199 23.80 8.55 16.59
C ARG A 199 24.27 9.83 15.89
N PHE A 200 23.41 10.48 15.11
CA PHE A 200 23.79 11.65 14.29
C PHE A 200 22.62 12.62 14.08
N GLN A 201 22.93 13.91 13.89
CA GLN A 201 21.96 14.94 13.54
C GLN A 201 21.97 15.21 12.03
N THR A 202 20.79 15.28 11.43
CA THR A 202 20.57 15.60 10.01
C THR A 202 19.27 16.42 9.85
N ILE A 203 18.94 16.84 8.63
CA ILE A 203 17.81 17.73 8.32
C ILE A 203 16.78 16.99 7.45
N PRO A 204 15.76 16.33 8.04
CA PRO A 204 14.77 15.56 7.29
C PRO A 204 13.82 16.41 6.43
N LEU A 205 13.52 15.88 5.23
CA LEU A 205 12.40 16.32 4.40
C LEU A 205 11.23 15.34 4.49
N TYR A 206 10.17 15.72 5.21
CA TYR A 206 8.94 14.94 5.29
C TYR A 206 8.15 15.04 3.98
N HIS A 207 7.63 13.91 3.50
CA HIS A 207 6.83 13.81 2.29
C HIS A 207 5.72 12.75 2.44
N ILE A 208 4.71 12.80 1.56
CA ILE A 208 3.75 11.72 1.36
C ILE A 208 3.72 11.41 -0.13
N GLU A 209 3.69 10.12 -0.46
CA GLU A 209 3.43 9.66 -1.82
C GLU A 209 1.99 10.02 -2.22
N ASP A 210 1.82 10.81 -3.28
CA ASP A 210 0.53 10.93 -3.97
C ASP A 210 0.36 9.74 -4.93
N HIS A 211 -0.89 9.31 -5.18
CA HIS A 211 -1.36 8.21 -6.07
C HIS A 211 -0.75 8.09 -7.49
N ASN A 212 0.17 8.98 -7.86
CA ASN A 212 0.92 9.00 -9.11
C ASN A 212 2.41 8.63 -8.89
N GLY A 213 2.77 7.95 -7.79
CA GLY A 213 4.15 7.62 -7.43
C GLY A 213 5.02 8.84 -7.14
N ARG A 214 4.46 9.91 -6.54
CA ARG A 214 5.17 11.19 -6.35
C ARG A 214 5.35 11.56 -4.89
N HIS A 215 6.60 11.64 -4.45
CA HIS A 215 7.00 12.10 -3.12
C HIS A 215 6.69 13.60 -2.91
N ARG A 216 5.45 13.92 -2.51
CA ARG A 216 5.00 15.30 -2.27
C ARG A 216 5.47 15.80 -0.91
N LEU A 217 6.32 16.81 -0.91
CA LEU A 217 6.82 17.50 0.28
C LEU A 217 5.68 17.97 1.20
N LEU A 218 5.80 17.66 2.49
CA LEU A 218 5.00 18.20 3.59
C LEU A 218 5.72 19.40 4.24
N LYS A 219 4.98 20.22 5.00
CA LYS A 219 5.56 21.24 5.89
C LYS A 219 5.86 20.68 7.29
N TYR A 220 5.10 19.69 7.72
CA TYR A 220 5.13 19.08 9.04
C TYR A 220 4.76 17.59 8.94
N THR A 221 5.19 16.78 9.90
CA THR A 221 4.67 15.41 10.09
C THR A 221 3.18 15.43 10.42
N PRO A 222 2.35 14.52 9.88
CA PRO A 222 0.99 14.32 10.35
C PRO A 222 0.99 13.78 11.80
N GLN A 223 -0.01 14.16 12.59
CA GLN A 223 -0.03 13.92 14.05
C GLN A 223 -0.07 12.43 14.45
N HIS A 224 -0.76 11.57 13.69
CA HIS A 224 -0.99 10.16 14.04
C HIS A 224 -0.73 9.16 12.89
N MET A 225 -0.27 9.65 11.73
CA MET A 225 -0.06 8.87 10.51
C MET A 225 1.44 8.70 10.24
N HIS A 226 1.82 7.66 9.51
CA HIS A 226 3.17 7.53 8.96
C HIS A 226 3.34 8.46 7.75
N CYS A 227 4.49 9.10 7.61
CA CYS A 227 4.90 9.81 6.40
C CYS A 227 6.25 9.28 5.91
N GLY A 228 6.54 9.46 4.64
CA GLY A 228 7.92 9.35 4.18
C GLY A 228 8.75 10.48 4.78
N ALA A 229 10.00 10.18 5.09
CA ALA A 229 11.04 11.17 5.30
C ALA A 229 12.24 10.79 4.42
N SER A 230 13.00 11.79 4.02
CA SER A 230 14.30 11.57 3.40
C SER A 230 15.35 12.43 4.06
N ILE A 231 16.52 11.84 4.29
CA ILE A 231 17.68 12.46 4.92
C ILE A 231 18.92 12.25 4.04
N TRP A 232 19.95 13.05 4.28
CA TRP A 232 21.33 12.70 3.94
C TRP A 232 21.98 12.08 5.17
N GLY A 233 22.63 10.93 5.03
CA GLY A 233 23.15 10.17 6.18
C GLY A 233 23.81 8.85 5.79
N PRO A 234 24.26 8.06 6.80
CA PRO A 234 24.93 6.79 6.58
C PRO A 234 23.91 5.77 6.05
N ILE A 235 24.29 5.05 4.99
CA ILE A 235 23.51 3.95 4.41
C ILE A 235 23.41 2.83 5.45
N THR A 236 22.24 2.20 5.60
CA THR A 236 22.02 1.04 6.49
C THR A 236 20.92 0.15 5.93
N PRO A 237 20.90 -1.16 6.19
CA PRO A 237 19.92 -2.09 5.61
C PRO A 237 18.46 -1.62 5.61
N GLN A 238 17.72 -1.99 4.57
CA GLN A 238 16.28 -1.77 4.49
C GLN A 238 15.57 -2.52 5.64
N GLY A 239 14.44 -1.98 6.13
CA GLY A 239 13.72 -2.53 7.27
C GLY A 239 14.30 -2.18 8.65
N SER A 240 15.56 -1.74 8.75
CA SER A 240 16.17 -1.34 10.03
C SER A 240 15.34 -0.28 10.77
N GLY A 241 14.98 -0.59 12.02
CA GLY A 241 14.28 0.35 12.90
C GLY A 241 15.17 1.49 13.37
N PHE A 242 14.58 2.67 13.59
CA PHE A 242 15.28 3.83 14.16
C PHE A 242 14.42 4.62 15.13
N LEU A 243 15.10 5.32 16.04
CA LEU A 243 14.52 6.30 16.96
C LEU A 243 15.01 7.71 16.58
N ALA A 244 14.19 8.73 16.82
CA ALA A 244 14.57 10.11 16.56
C ALA A 244 14.22 11.05 17.73
N LEU A 245 15.13 11.98 18.01
CA LEU A 245 15.18 12.87 19.18
C LEU A 245 15.33 14.34 18.73
N GLN A 246 14.71 15.28 19.44
CA GLN A 246 14.89 16.72 19.16
C GLN A 246 16.07 17.34 19.92
N SER A 247 16.36 16.85 21.12
CA SER A 247 17.55 17.20 21.93
C SER A 247 18.04 15.96 22.66
N VAL A 248 19.36 15.85 22.82
CA VAL A 248 19.99 14.93 23.78
C VAL A 248 20.18 15.66 25.13
N ALA A 249 20.73 16.87 25.07
CA ALA A 249 21.00 17.71 26.23
C ALA A 249 19.77 18.10 27.04
N GLY A 250 19.97 18.17 28.37
CA GLY A 250 19.06 18.71 29.36
C GLY A 250 18.03 17.72 29.92
N THR A 251 17.78 17.81 31.24
CA THR A 251 16.72 17.08 31.95
C THR A 251 15.35 17.68 31.63
N ASN A 252 14.90 17.48 30.40
CA ASN A 252 13.58 17.85 29.95
C ASN A 252 12.51 16.99 30.64
N ALA A 253 11.53 17.62 31.29
CA ALA A 253 10.39 16.95 31.92
C ALA A 253 9.38 16.36 30.90
N HIS A 254 9.42 16.82 29.64
CA HIS A 254 8.62 16.28 28.55
C HIS A 254 9.28 15.04 27.93
N PHE A 255 8.44 14.15 27.38
CA PHE A 255 8.88 12.95 26.68
C PHE A 255 9.83 13.27 25.51
N ARG A 256 11.04 12.69 25.51
CA ARG A 256 12.14 13.12 24.63
C ARG A 256 12.13 12.52 23.22
N ILE A 257 11.64 11.28 23.04
CA ILE A 257 11.61 10.60 21.73
C ILE A 257 10.52 11.26 20.86
N ALA A 258 10.97 11.90 19.78
CA ALA A 258 10.18 12.75 18.92
C ALA A 258 9.44 11.94 17.84
N ALA A 259 10.09 10.93 17.29
CA ALA A 259 9.55 10.03 16.27
C ALA A 259 10.22 8.66 16.31
N THR A 260 9.55 7.68 15.70
CA THR A 260 10.07 6.34 15.42
C THR A 260 9.82 5.98 13.96
N GLY A 261 10.54 5.01 13.43
CA GLY A 261 10.34 4.56 12.05
C GLY A 261 11.20 3.38 11.65
N VAL A 262 11.14 3.06 10.36
CA VAL A 262 11.99 2.06 9.69
C VAL A 262 12.60 2.66 8.42
N VAL A 263 13.80 2.23 8.06
CA VAL A 263 14.39 2.49 6.74
C VAL A 263 13.56 1.75 5.68
N LEU A 264 13.28 2.41 4.56
CA LEU A 264 12.59 1.80 3.41
C LEU A 264 13.56 1.49 2.28
N ASP A 265 14.36 2.48 1.87
CA ASP A 265 15.17 2.37 0.66
C ASP A 265 16.43 3.26 0.69
N LEU A 266 17.39 2.93 -0.18
CA LEU A 266 18.78 3.37 -0.14
C LEU A 266 19.19 3.96 -1.50
N ASP A 267 19.07 5.28 -1.61
CA ASP A 267 19.09 5.99 -2.88
C ASP A 267 20.37 6.80 -3.10
N LYS A 268 20.88 6.78 -4.35
CA LYS A 268 21.86 7.77 -4.81
C LYS A 268 21.21 9.13 -5.10
N SER A 269 19.89 9.20 -5.29
CA SER A 269 19.15 10.46 -5.48
C SER A 269 17.64 10.31 -5.29
N VAL A 270 17.02 11.14 -4.43
CA VAL A 270 15.57 11.11 -4.16
C VAL A 270 14.86 12.35 -4.71
N THR A 271 13.80 12.17 -5.52
CA THR A 271 13.11 13.27 -6.21
C THR A 271 11.87 13.79 -5.48
N ILE A 272 12.08 14.50 -4.36
CA ILE A 272 10.98 15.13 -3.61
C ILE A 272 10.44 16.36 -4.36
N VAL A 273 9.12 16.46 -4.52
CA VAL A 273 8.44 17.58 -5.19
C VAL A 273 7.57 18.41 -4.26
N LYS A 274 7.74 19.73 -4.28
CA LYS A 274 6.88 20.70 -3.61
C LYS A 274 5.81 21.21 -4.57
N LYS A 275 4.55 21.09 -4.14
CA LYS A 275 3.39 21.58 -4.89
C LYS A 275 3.36 23.11 -4.87
N LEU A 276 3.34 23.72 -6.05
CA LEU A 276 3.14 25.15 -6.25
C LEU A 276 1.77 25.42 -6.88
N LYS A 277 1.23 26.60 -6.62
CA LYS A 277 0.06 27.14 -7.33
C LYS A 277 0.46 28.50 -7.88
N LEU A 278 0.48 28.66 -9.19
CA LEU A 278 0.47 29.97 -9.82
C LEU A 278 -0.99 30.45 -9.82
N ILE A 279 -1.25 31.70 -9.47
CA ILE A 279 -2.59 32.25 -9.21
C ILE A 279 -2.83 33.42 -10.16
N GLY A 280 -3.97 33.44 -10.83
CA GLY A 280 -4.37 34.53 -11.73
C GLY A 280 -5.84 34.86 -11.61
N TYR A 281 -6.20 36.06 -12.07
CA TYR A 281 -7.54 36.62 -11.97
C TYR A 281 -8.09 36.94 -13.36
N PRO A 282 -9.37 36.62 -13.65
CA PRO A 282 -10.00 37.00 -14.91
C PRO A 282 -10.20 38.52 -14.96
N TYR A 283 -9.97 39.13 -16.13
CA TYR A 283 -10.27 40.55 -16.37
C TYR A 283 -11.27 40.78 -17.51
N LYS A 284 -11.41 39.82 -18.43
CA LYS A 284 -12.46 39.82 -19.47
C LYS A 284 -13.00 38.40 -19.63
N ILE A 285 -14.33 38.23 -19.55
CA ILE A 285 -14.99 36.92 -19.55
C ILE A 285 -16.09 36.90 -20.61
N PHE A 286 -16.02 35.93 -21.52
CA PHE A 286 -17.03 35.66 -22.55
C PHE A 286 -17.89 34.46 -22.10
N LYS A 287 -18.27 33.54 -22.99
CA LYS A 287 -19.00 32.31 -22.63
C LYS A 287 -18.03 31.26 -22.05
N ASN A 288 -17.26 30.59 -22.90
CA ASN A 288 -16.27 29.58 -22.51
C ASN A 288 -14.82 30.11 -22.58
N THR A 289 -14.58 31.30 -23.11
CA THR A 289 -13.27 31.95 -23.14
C THR A 289 -13.16 33.04 -22.08
N SER A 290 -11.99 33.12 -21.44
CA SER A 290 -11.67 34.21 -20.50
C SER A 290 -10.21 34.61 -20.61
N PHE A 291 -9.96 35.88 -20.32
CA PHE A 291 -8.66 36.52 -20.39
C PHE A 291 -8.19 36.74 -18.96
N ILE A 292 -7.04 36.16 -18.62
CA ILE A 292 -6.51 36.08 -17.25
C ILE A 292 -5.26 36.95 -17.14
N LYS A 293 -5.07 37.61 -16.00
CA LYS A 293 -3.87 38.41 -15.66
C LYS A 293 -3.28 38.02 -14.30
N GLY A 294 -2.01 38.35 -14.09
CA GLY A 294 -1.33 38.24 -12.79
C GLY A 294 -0.85 36.84 -12.37
N MET A 295 -0.94 35.83 -13.26
CA MET A 295 -0.34 34.50 -13.03
C MET A 295 1.12 34.41 -13.50
N PHE A 296 1.46 35.23 -14.48
CA PHE A 296 2.76 35.34 -15.13
C PHE A 296 3.07 36.83 -15.32
N ASN A 297 4.36 37.15 -15.47
CA ASN A 297 4.82 38.53 -15.69
C ASN A 297 5.12 38.78 -17.17
N THR A 298 5.68 37.80 -17.88
CA THR A 298 6.13 37.93 -19.28
C THR A 298 5.34 37.08 -20.26
N VAL A 299 5.39 37.46 -21.55
CA VAL A 299 4.80 36.68 -22.65
C VAL A 299 5.52 35.33 -22.83
N LEU A 300 6.82 35.28 -22.55
CA LEU A 300 7.66 34.08 -22.64
C LEU A 300 7.28 33.03 -21.57
N GLU A 301 6.99 33.46 -20.33
CA GLU A 301 6.43 32.58 -19.31
C GLU A 301 5.12 31.94 -19.78
N VAL A 302 4.20 32.73 -20.32
CA VAL A 302 2.92 32.21 -20.82
C VAL A 302 3.13 31.19 -21.95
N ALA A 303 4.01 31.49 -22.91
CA ALA A 303 4.30 30.58 -24.02
C ALA A 303 4.85 29.22 -23.51
N LYS A 304 5.72 29.24 -22.49
CA LYS A 304 6.24 28.02 -21.83
C LYS A 304 5.16 27.22 -21.08
N PHE A 305 4.02 27.82 -20.77
CA PHE A 305 2.84 27.16 -20.19
C PHE A 305 1.63 27.12 -21.15
N GLU A 306 1.83 27.32 -22.46
CA GLU A 306 0.74 27.18 -23.42
C GLU A 306 0.27 25.71 -23.49
N GLY A 307 -1.04 25.49 -23.65
CA GLY A 307 -1.65 24.16 -23.53
C GLY A 307 -1.74 23.62 -22.09
N ALA A 308 -1.17 24.27 -21.07
CA ALA A 308 -1.20 23.78 -19.70
C ALA A 308 -2.63 23.79 -19.10
N SER A 309 -2.93 22.75 -18.29
CA SER A 309 -4.22 22.63 -17.62
C SER A 309 -4.32 23.52 -16.37
N ILE A 310 -5.42 24.24 -16.27
CA ILE A 310 -5.73 25.18 -15.16
C ILE A 310 -7.11 24.85 -14.59
N ARG A 311 -7.37 25.26 -13.33
CA ARG A 311 -8.69 25.11 -12.70
C ARG A 311 -9.03 26.33 -11.86
N THR A 312 -10.31 26.62 -11.67
CA THR A 312 -10.75 27.67 -10.74
C THR A 312 -11.03 27.13 -9.34
N VAL A 313 -11.14 28.02 -8.36
CA VAL A 313 -11.64 27.70 -7.01
C VAL A 313 -13.07 27.13 -7.02
N SER A 314 -13.89 27.48 -8.01
CA SER A 314 -15.22 26.91 -8.25
C SER A 314 -15.20 25.53 -8.92
N GLY A 315 -14.02 24.98 -9.24
CA GLY A 315 -13.82 23.61 -9.73
C GLY A 315 -13.78 23.47 -11.26
N ILE A 316 -14.22 24.49 -12.00
CA ILE A 316 -14.25 24.55 -13.47
C ILE A 316 -12.82 24.34 -14.01
N ARG A 317 -12.65 23.40 -14.95
CA ARG A 317 -11.36 23.14 -15.62
C ARG A 317 -11.22 24.02 -16.85
N GLY A 318 -9.97 24.26 -17.25
CA GLY A 318 -9.63 24.97 -18.47
C GLY A 318 -8.21 24.72 -18.93
N GLN A 319 -7.84 25.39 -20.01
CA GLN A 319 -6.54 25.29 -20.68
C GLN A 319 -6.05 26.67 -21.12
N ILE A 320 -4.74 26.93 -21.00
CA ILE A 320 -4.07 28.09 -21.61
C ILE A 320 -4.04 27.91 -23.14
N LYS A 321 -4.44 28.93 -23.92
CA LYS A 321 -4.72 28.81 -25.37
C LYS A 321 -4.08 29.85 -26.29
N LYS A 322 -3.53 30.95 -25.75
CA LYS A 322 -2.55 31.83 -26.41
C LYS A 322 -2.03 32.86 -25.41
N ALA A 323 -0.75 33.19 -25.47
CA ALA A 323 -0.22 34.42 -24.87
C ALA A 323 -0.80 35.70 -25.52
N LEU A 324 -0.80 36.80 -24.78
CA LEU A 324 -1.23 38.13 -25.22
C LEU A 324 -0.12 39.14 -24.98
N SER A 325 0.03 40.11 -25.88
CA SER A 325 1.02 41.19 -25.72
C SER A 325 0.62 42.17 -24.62
N THR A 326 -0.66 42.56 -24.58
CA THR A 326 -1.20 43.58 -23.68
C THR A 326 -2.43 43.08 -22.89
N PRO A 327 -2.42 43.15 -21.54
CA PRO A 327 -1.27 43.41 -20.66
C PRO A 327 -0.18 42.32 -20.75
N PRO A 328 1.09 42.62 -20.40
CA PRO A 328 2.15 41.62 -20.33
C PRO A 328 1.80 40.52 -19.31
N GLY A 329 2.23 39.28 -19.59
CA GLY A 329 1.92 38.10 -18.77
C GLY A 329 0.44 37.69 -18.75
N SER A 330 -0.42 38.39 -19.49
CA SER A 330 -1.83 38.01 -19.66
C SER A 330 -2.01 36.99 -20.77
N TYR A 331 -3.09 36.21 -20.68
CA TYR A 331 -3.33 35.11 -21.62
C TYR A 331 -4.81 34.83 -21.85
N ARG A 332 -5.10 34.30 -23.04
CA ARG A 332 -6.41 33.74 -23.40
C ARG A 332 -6.47 32.29 -22.95
N ALA A 333 -7.53 31.92 -22.24
CA ALA A 333 -7.83 30.55 -21.86
C ALA A 333 -9.26 30.14 -22.20
N THR A 334 -9.47 28.84 -22.34
CA THR A 334 -10.79 28.19 -22.54
C THR A 334 -11.14 27.36 -21.31
N PHE A 335 -12.39 27.42 -20.89
CA PHE A 335 -12.95 26.72 -19.72
C PHE A 335 -14.22 25.94 -20.09
N GLU A 336 -14.56 24.94 -19.27
CA GLU A 336 -15.78 24.11 -19.42
C GLU A 336 -17.07 24.94 -19.33
N ASP A 337 -17.10 25.95 -18.45
CA ASP A 337 -18.24 26.84 -18.21
C ASP A 337 -17.77 28.29 -17.91
N ARG A 338 -18.71 29.24 -17.90
CA ARG A 338 -18.47 30.67 -17.71
C ARG A 338 -18.03 31.02 -16.30
N LEU A 339 -16.84 31.62 -16.20
CA LEU A 339 -16.30 32.13 -14.94
C LEU A 339 -17.05 33.37 -14.42
N LEU A 340 -16.89 33.67 -13.13
CA LEU A 340 -17.24 34.94 -12.52
C LEU A 340 -15.99 35.82 -12.36
N MET A 341 -16.16 37.15 -12.31
CA MET A 341 -15.03 38.08 -12.04
C MET A 341 -14.41 37.88 -10.65
N SER A 342 -15.12 37.21 -9.73
CA SER A 342 -14.65 36.82 -8.41
C SER A 342 -13.99 35.43 -8.37
N ASP A 343 -13.91 34.70 -9.49
CA ASP A 343 -13.21 33.42 -9.52
C ASP A 343 -11.69 33.62 -9.52
N ILE A 344 -11.01 32.84 -8.68
CA ILE A 344 -9.55 32.73 -8.68
C ILE A 344 -9.16 31.53 -9.55
N VAL A 345 -8.34 31.76 -10.57
CA VAL A 345 -7.78 30.73 -11.45
C VAL A 345 -6.43 30.30 -10.89
N PHE A 346 -6.11 29.00 -10.93
CA PHE A 346 -4.77 28.53 -10.60
C PHE A 346 -4.26 27.44 -11.55
N LEU A 347 -2.95 27.48 -11.81
CA LEU A 347 -2.18 26.39 -12.41
C LEU A 347 -1.52 25.58 -11.29
N ARG A 348 -1.66 24.25 -11.31
CA ARG A 348 -1.03 23.35 -10.34
C ARG A 348 0.31 22.88 -10.88
N SER A 349 1.40 23.41 -10.33
CA SER A 349 2.76 23.03 -10.73
C SER A 349 3.48 22.27 -9.60
N TRP A 350 4.63 21.69 -9.94
CA TRP A 350 5.47 20.90 -9.05
C TRP A 350 6.92 21.35 -9.26
N TYR A 351 7.60 21.64 -8.15
CA TYR A 351 9.00 22.09 -8.16
C TYR A 351 9.84 21.07 -7.37
N PRO A 352 10.93 20.52 -7.95
CA PRO A 352 11.80 19.59 -7.22
C PRO A 352 12.49 20.31 -6.07
N VAL A 353 12.72 19.61 -4.96
CA VAL A 353 13.31 20.18 -3.74
C VAL A 353 14.45 19.30 -3.25
N THR A 354 15.66 19.86 -3.27
CA THR A 354 16.87 19.20 -2.77
C THR A 354 16.82 18.97 -1.25
N ILE A 355 17.30 17.80 -0.84
CA ILE A 355 17.55 17.42 0.55
C ILE A 355 18.85 18.11 0.99
N PRO A 356 18.90 18.78 2.17
CA PRO A 356 20.15 19.35 2.67
C PRO A 356 21.14 18.25 3.06
N GLN A 357 22.36 18.33 2.55
CA GLN A 357 23.46 17.41 2.89
C GLN A 357 24.10 17.82 4.22
N LEU A 358 23.47 17.42 5.34
CA LEU A 358 24.03 17.58 6.69
C LEU A 358 24.15 16.22 7.38
N TYR A 359 25.31 15.94 7.96
CA TYR A 359 25.57 14.78 8.80
C TYR A 359 26.52 15.17 9.94
N ASN A 360 25.98 15.29 11.15
CA ASN A 360 26.75 15.68 12.35
C ASN A 360 26.70 14.54 13.38
N PRO A 361 27.76 13.73 13.56
CA PRO A 361 27.76 12.64 14.54
C PRO A 361 27.67 13.14 16.00
N VAL A 362 27.00 12.38 16.87
CA VAL A 362 26.81 12.72 18.30
C VAL A 362 28.01 12.20 19.11
N THR A 363 29.07 12.99 19.09
CA THR A 363 30.34 12.78 19.82
C THR A 363 30.22 13.07 21.32
N SER A 364 29.26 12.44 22.02
CA SER A 364 29.02 12.67 23.45
C SER A 364 30.20 12.24 24.34
N LEU A 365 30.89 11.17 23.98
CA LEU A 365 32.01 10.62 24.77
C LEU A 365 33.31 11.44 24.65
N LEU A 366 33.45 12.31 23.65
CA LEU A 366 34.57 13.24 23.48
C LEU A 366 34.40 14.54 24.31
N ARG A 367 33.29 14.69 25.03
CA ARG A 367 33.03 15.85 25.89
C ARG A 367 33.65 15.65 27.25
N SER A 368 33.99 16.77 27.90
CA SER A 368 34.62 16.74 29.22
C SER A 368 33.74 16.09 30.28
N VAL A 369 34.39 15.56 31.31
CA VAL A 369 33.76 14.84 32.42
C VAL A 369 32.70 15.75 33.06
N GLY A 370 31.51 15.19 33.35
CA GLY A 370 30.34 15.95 33.80
C GLY A 370 29.60 16.76 32.71
N GLN A 371 30.12 16.88 31.48
CA GLN A 371 29.43 17.56 30.36
C GLN A 371 28.97 16.62 29.24
N LYS A 372 29.17 15.30 29.37
CA LYS A 372 28.85 14.28 28.34
C LYS A 372 27.38 14.27 27.88
N ASP A 373 26.44 14.51 28.79
CA ASP A 373 25.01 14.64 28.47
C ASP A 373 24.68 15.92 27.68
N ASN A 374 25.46 16.98 27.86
CA ASN A 374 25.17 18.31 27.31
C ASN A 374 25.66 18.51 25.87
N TRP A 375 25.59 17.45 25.04
CA TRP A 375 25.88 17.55 23.61
C TRP A 375 24.89 18.49 22.91
N SER A 376 25.42 19.59 22.38
CA SER A 376 24.68 20.60 21.63
C SER A 376 24.97 20.50 20.13
N GLY A 377 23.91 20.35 19.34
CA GLY A 377 23.95 20.37 17.88
C GLY A 377 23.32 21.64 17.30
N MET A 378 22.94 21.59 16.02
CA MET A 378 22.18 22.64 15.35
C MET A 378 20.85 22.89 16.08
N ARG A 379 20.58 24.14 16.47
CA ARG A 379 19.32 24.58 17.08
C ARG A 379 18.15 24.52 16.08
N THR A 380 16.95 24.28 16.58
CA THR A 380 15.72 24.31 15.76
C THR A 380 15.32 25.74 15.39
N VAL A 381 14.54 25.91 14.32
CA VAL A 381 14.01 27.23 13.90
C VAL A 381 13.08 27.82 14.97
N GLY A 382 12.48 27.00 15.84
CA GLY A 382 11.72 27.47 17.00
C GLY A 382 12.62 28.16 18.04
N GLN A 383 13.70 27.50 18.46
CA GLN A 383 14.70 28.04 19.40
C GLN A 383 15.35 29.29 18.82
N LEU A 384 15.88 29.23 17.59
CA LEU A 384 16.53 30.39 16.94
C LEU A 384 15.63 31.63 16.86
N LYS A 385 14.31 31.46 16.66
CA LYS A 385 13.36 32.58 16.68
C LYS A 385 13.05 33.08 18.09
N HIS A 386 13.04 32.21 19.09
CA HIS A 386 12.88 32.59 20.49
C HIS A 386 14.07 33.41 20.96
N ASP A 387 15.28 32.89 20.75
CA ASP A 387 16.55 33.47 21.21
C ASP A 387 16.84 34.84 20.54
N LEU A 388 16.32 35.05 19.32
CA LEU A 388 16.39 36.33 18.58
C LEU A 388 15.13 37.21 18.74
N GLY A 389 14.16 36.83 19.57
CA GLY A 389 12.91 37.58 19.81
C GLY A 389 11.94 37.68 18.61
N ILE A 390 12.16 36.92 17.53
CA ILE A 390 11.47 37.07 16.23
C ILE A 390 10.05 36.50 16.28
N ARG A 391 9.08 37.33 16.68
CA ARG A 391 7.65 37.00 16.66
C ARG A 391 7.10 36.88 15.23
N ASN A 392 6.63 35.69 14.87
CA ASN A 392 6.18 35.35 13.52
C ASN A 392 4.73 35.80 13.24
N LYS A 393 4.52 37.00 12.66
CA LYS A 393 3.20 37.48 12.23
C LYS A 393 2.64 36.61 11.07
N PRO A 394 1.45 35.97 11.21
CA PRO A 394 0.84 35.19 10.13
C PRO A 394 0.21 36.09 9.06
N ASN A 395 0.15 35.63 7.81
CA ASN A 395 -0.57 36.33 6.74
C ASN A 395 -2.08 36.25 6.97
N THR A 396 -2.74 37.42 7.04
CA THR A 396 -4.18 37.60 7.30
C THR A 396 -5.12 36.91 6.32
N ASP A 397 -4.66 36.61 5.11
CA ASP A 397 -5.43 35.99 4.03
C ASP A 397 -5.25 34.47 4.00
N SER A 398 -4.25 33.97 4.73
CA SER A 398 -4.05 32.53 4.98
C SER A 398 -4.78 32.03 6.23
N LEU A 399 -5.37 32.92 7.02
CA LEU A 399 -6.17 32.57 8.20
C LEU A 399 -7.60 32.22 7.78
N TYR A 400 -8.10 31.08 8.27
CA TYR A 400 -9.49 30.67 8.06
C TYR A 400 -10.44 31.61 8.81
N LYS A 401 -11.53 32.02 8.13
CA LYS A 401 -12.58 32.91 8.64
C LYS A 401 -13.93 32.24 8.40
N PRO A 402 -14.93 32.39 9.30
CA PRO A 402 -16.27 31.81 9.09
C PRO A 402 -16.96 32.45 7.88
N ILE A 403 -17.47 31.62 6.95
CA ILE A 403 -18.05 32.09 5.67
C ILE A 403 -19.58 31.98 5.71
N VAL A 404 -20.25 33.09 6.02
CA VAL A 404 -21.72 33.19 5.90
C VAL A 404 -22.10 33.41 4.43
N ARG A 405 -22.79 32.44 3.82
CA ARG A 405 -23.21 32.52 2.40
C ARG A 405 -24.63 33.04 2.26
N ALA A 406 -24.79 34.19 1.59
CA ALA A 406 -26.09 34.71 1.20
C ALA A 406 -26.83 33.77 0.24
N LYS A 407 -28.17 33.72 0.34
CA LYS A 407 -29.00 32.87 -0.53
C LYS A 407 -29.03 33.41 -1.96
N ARG A 408 -28.22 32.82 -2.85
CA ARG A 408 -28.21 33.13 -4.29
C ARG A 408 -29.61 33.00 -4.88
N ARG A 409 -30.09 34.08 -5.49
CA ARG A 409 -31.25 34.10 -6.39
C ARG A 409 -30.71 34.20 -7.82
N PHE A 410 -31.39 33.57 -8.77
CA PHE A 410 -31.07 33.67 -10.20
C PHE A 410 -32.10 34.57 -10.88
N ASN A 411 -31.70 35.22 -11.97
CA ASN A 411 -32.60 36.03 -12.78
C ASN A 411 -33.65 35.12 -13.47
N PRO A 412 -34.86 35.62 -13.76
CA PRO A 412 -35.86 34.88 -14.51
C PRO A 412 -35.37 34.59 -15.95
N LEU A 413 -35.91 33.53 -16.55
CA LEU A 413 -35.59 33.14 -17.93
C LEU A 413 -36.06 34.22 -18.91
N HIS A 414 -35.11 34.85 -19.61
CA HIS A 414 -35.39 35.82 -20.67
C HIS A 414 -35.34 35.14 -22.05
N ILE A 415 -36.49 35.03 -22.71
CA ILE A 415 -36.62 34.45 -24.05
C ILE A 415 -36.42 35.55 -25.11
N PRO A 416 -35.55 35.38 -26.13
CA PRO A 416 -35.40 36.36 -27.22
C PRO A 416 -36.71 36.63 -27.96
N LYS A 417 -36.94 37.89 -28.36
CA LYS A 417 -38.19 38.33 -29.00
C LYS A 417 -38.48 37.60 -30.33
N GLU A 418 -37.45 37.32 -31.12
CA GLU A 418 -37.56 36.54 -32.37
C GLU A 418 -38.05 35.11 -32.10
N LEU A 419 -37.40 34.40 -31.18
CA LEU A 419 -37.81 33.06 -30.77
C LEU A 419 -39.24 33.09 -30.18
N GLN A 420 -39.58 34.10 -29.38
CA GLN A 420 -40.95 34.28 -28.86
C GLN A 420 -41.99 34.55 -29.96
N LYS A 421 -41.61 35.16 -31.09
CA LYS A 421 -42.49 35.30 -32.27
C LYS A 421 -42.70 33.94 -32.94
N ALA A 422 -41.62 33.18 -33.17
CA ALA A 422 -41.60 31.90 -33.88
C ALA A 422 -42.15 30.70 -33.09
N LEU A 423 -42.27 30.80 -31.76
CA LEU A 423 -42.88 29.74 -30.94
C LEU A 423 -44.33 29.44 -31.37
N PRO A 424 -44.72 28.16 -31.53
CA PRO A 424 -46.10 27.76 -31.76
C PRO A 424 -47.06 28.32 -30.71
N PHE A 425 -48.28 28.68 -31.12
CA PHE A 425 -49.25 29.41 -30.28
C PHE A 425 -49.47 28.78 -28.89
N LYS A 426 -49.56 27.44 -28.80
CA LYS A 426 -49.72 26.69 -27.55
C LYS A 426 -48.54 26.85 -26.57
N SER A 427 -47.33 27.04 -27.09
CA SER A 427 -46.08 27.17 -26.33
C SER A 427 -45.65 28.62 -26.09
N LYS A 428 -46.34 29.59 -26.69
CA LYS A 428 -45.99 31.01 -26.63
C LYS A 428 -46.29 31.59 -25.24
N PRO A 429 -45.30 32.14 -24.52
CA PRO A 429 -45.51 32.58 -23.15
C PRO A 429 -46.43 33.80 -23.09
N LYS A 430 -47.52 33.67 -22.32
CA LYS A 430 -48.57 34.69 -22.15
C LYS A 430 -48.14 35.81 -21.18
N PHE A 431 -47.01 36.46 -21.47
CA PHE A 431 -46.58 37.64 -20.74
C PHE A 431 -47.53 38.80 -21.01
N GLN A 432 -48.37 39.14 -20.04
CA GLN A 432 -49.11 40.40 -20.06
C GLN A 432 -48.10 41.56 -19.97
N GLN A 433 -48.23 42.56 -20.84
CA GLN A 433 -47.49 43.81 -20.65
C GLN A 433 -47.93 44.45 -19.32
N PRO A 434 -47.02 45.14 -18.60
CA PRO A 434 -47.42 45.90 -17.42
C PRO A 434 -48.47 46.93 -17.85
N LYS A 435 -49.65 46.89 -17.23
CA LYS A 435 -50.75 47.80 -17.57
C LYS A 435 -50.26 49.24 -17.42
N GLY A 436 -50.41 50.04 -18.46
CA GLY A 436 -50.16 51.49 -18.40
C GLY A 436 -51.13 52.18 -17.44
N LYS A 437 -51.03 53.51 -17.33
CA LYS A 437 -52.03 54.30 -16.59
C LYS A 437 -53.42 54.02 -17.16
N VAL A 438 -54.27 53.39 -16.36
CA VAL A 438 -55.65 53.05 -16.76
C VAL A 438 -56.39 54.36 -17.10
N PRO A 439 -57.07 54.46 -18.27
CA PRO A 439 -57.92 55.60 -18.59
C PRO A 439 -58.91 55.90 -17.45
N ARG A 440 -59.23 57.19 -17.25
CA ARG A 440 -60.00 57.65 -16.09
C ARG A 440 -61.37 56.98 -16.00
N ASP A 441 -61.94 56.65 -17.14
CA ASP A 441 -63.28 56.11 -17.36
C ASP A 441 -63.35 54.60 -17.08
N LEU A 442 -62.24 53.90 -17.24
CA LEU A 442 -62.06 52.48 -16.86
C LEU A 442 -61.61 52.31 -15.39
N ARG A 443 -61.33 53.42 -14.69
CA ARG A 443 -60.81 53.42 -13.32
C ARG A 443 -61.95 53.38 -12.30
N ARG A 444 -62.51 52.18 -12.10
CA ARG A 444 -63.51 51.90 -11.04
C ARG A 444 -63.12 52.58 -9.70
N PRO A 445 -64.06 53.19 -8.96
CA PRO A 445 -63.79 53.77 -7.66
C PRO A 445 -63.09 52.78 -6.73
N CYS A 446 -61.95 53.19 -6.17
CA CYS A 446 -61.24 52.39 -5.18
C CYS A 446 -61.81 52.72 -3.80
N VAL A 447 -62.47 51.76 -3.15
CA VAL A 447 -62.90 51.90 -1.76
C VAL A 447 -61.66 52.04 -0.89
N ILE A 448 -61.47 53.23 -0.33
CA ILE A 448 -60.35 53.51 0.57
C ILE A 448 -60.70 52.90 1.93
N ARG A 449 -59.99 51.85 2.30
CA ARG A 449 -60.18 51.17 3.60
C ARG A 449 -59.95 52.10 4.78
N GLU A 450 -60.76 51.93 5.81
CA GLU A 450 -60.64 52.68 7.06
C GLU A 450 -59.32 52.37 7.80
N PRO A 451 -58.87 53.25 8.72
CA PRO A 451 -57.67 53.01 9.52
C PRO A 451 -57.70 51.70 10.32
N GLN A 452 -58.88 51.23 10.74
CA GLN A 452 -59.04 49.94 11.44
C GLN A 452 -58.91 48.76 10.46
N GLU A 453 -59.70 48.75 9.38
CA GLU A 453 -59.62 47.73 8.31
C GLU A 453 -58.19 47.60 7.75
N LYS A 454 -57.48 48.72 7.60
CA LYS A 454 -56.09 48.75 7.12
C LYS A 454 -55.13 48.04 8.08
N LYS A 455 -55.34 48.16 9.41
CA LYS A 455 -54.60 47.39 10.43
C LYS A 455 -54.95 45.90 10.35
N VAL A 456 -56.23 45.55 10.24
CA VAL A 456 -56.69 44.15 10.13
C VAL A 456 -56.14 43.48 8.85
N ALA A 457 -56.20 44.16 7.71
CA ALA A 457 -55.66 43.66 6.45
C ALA A 457 -54.13 43.48 6.49
N ALA A 458 -53.40 44.38 7.16
CA ALA A 458 -51.96 44.24 7.38
C ALA A 458 -51.63 43.05 8.29
N LEU A 459 -52.40 42.84 9.36
CA LEU A 459 -52.27 41.68 10.26
C LEU A 459 -52.54 40.36 9.52
N LEU A 460 -53.63 40.28 8.76
CA LEU A 460 -53.97 39.11 7.95
C LEU A 460 -52.88 38.80 6.90
N HIS A 461 -52.33 39.82 6.26
CA HIS A 461 -51.19 39.66 5.34
C HIS A 461 -49.94 39.14 6.08
N ALA A 462 -49.60 39.70 7.24
CA ALA A 462 -48.49 39.23 8.06
C ALA A 462 -48.67 37.76 8.47
N LEU A 463 -49.83 37.39 9.01
CA LEU A 463 -50.18 36.00 9.36
C LEU A 463 -50.08 35.06 8.15
N GLY A 464 -50.59 35.48 6.99
CA GLY A 464 -50.47 34.74 5.73
C GLY A 464 -49.02 34.51 5.30
N THR A 465 -48.15 35.53 5.38
CA THR A 465 -46.72 35.35 5.05
C THR A 465 -45.99 34.43 6.05
N VAL A 466 -46.32 34.52 7.34
CA VAL A 466 -45.78 33.62 8.39
C VAL A 466 -46.25 32.18 8.18
N HIS A 467 -47.53 31.97 7.83
CA HIS A 467 -48.05 30.65 7.49
C HIS A 467 -47.36 30.07 6.25
N HIS A 468 -47.23 30.84 5.17
CA HIS A 468 -46.51 30.41 3.96
C HIS A 468 -45.04 30.10 4.24
N TYR A 469 -44.36 30.89 5.09
CA TYR A 469 -42.99 30.60 5.51
C TYR A 469 -42.91 29.30 6.32
N LYS A 470 -43.77 29.11 7.32
CA LYS A 470 -43.84 27.87 8.14
C LYS A 470 -44.12 26.65 7.25
N LYS A 471 -45.14 26.70 6.39
CA LYS A 471 -45.51 25.63 5.44
C LYS A 471 -44.37 25.32 4.46
N LYS A 472 -43.68 26.33 3.94
CA LYS A 472 -42.51 26.13 3.08
C LYS A 472 -41.34 25.47 3.84
N LYS A 473 -41.11 25.85 5.10
CA LYS A 473 -40.09 25.26 5.97
C LYS A 473 -40.40 23.78 6.26
N THR A 474 -41.63 23.44 6.66
CA THR A 474 -42.03 22.05 6.91
C THR A 474 -41.92 21.19 5.65
N THR A 475 -42.42 21.67 4.50
CA THR A 475 -42.28 20.96 3.22
C THR A 475 -40.81 20.73 2.83
N THR A 476 -39.91 21.70 3.04
CA THR A 476 -38.47 21.48 2.78
C THR A 476 -37.83 20.45 3.73
N VAL A 477 -38.25 20.40 4.99
CA VAL A 477 -37.76 19.39 5.95
C VAL A 477 -38.32 18.00 5.61
N GLN A 478 -39.59 17.91 5.22
CA GLN A 478 -40.22 16.67 4.75
C GLN A 478 -39.54 16.13 3.50
N HIS A 479 -39.25 16.97 2.49
CA HIS A 479 -38.48 16.54 1.31
C HIS A 479 -37.05 16.09 1.64
N ALA A 480 -36.38 16.72 2.61
CA ALA A 480 -35.06 16.28 3.06
C ALA A 480 -35.12 14.87 3.69
N LYS A 481 -36.00 14.67 4.68
CA LYS A 481 -36.23 13.36 5.32
C LYS A 481 -36.68 12.29 4.31
N HIS A 482 -37.55 12.62 3.37
CA HIS A 482 -37.99 11.68 2.35
C HIS A 482 -36.86 11.30 1.38
N LYS A 483 -35.97 12.24 1.02
CA LYS A 483 -34.78 11.93 0.23
C LYS A 483 -33.80 11.01 0.98
N GLU A 484 -33.59 11.25 2.27
CA GLU A 484 -32.77 10.40 3.14
C GLU A 484 -33.37 8.98 3.24
N PHE A 485 -34.69 8.87 3.43
CA PHE A 485 -35.42 7.60 3.41
C PHE A 485 -35.29 6.86 2.07
N LEU A 486 -35.45 7.55 0.93
CA LEU A 486 -35.25 6.94 -0.39
C LEU A 486 -33.83 6.38 -0.55
N GLN A 487 -32.80 7.10 -0.12
CA GLN A 487 -31.40 6.63 -0.15
C GLN A 487 -31.12 5.46 0.80
N GLN A 488 -31.88 5.33 1.90
CA GLN A 488 -31.82 4.15 2.77
C GLN A 488 -32.52 2.95 2.12
N LYS A 489 -33.71 3.15 1.55
CA LYS A 489 -34.47 2.11 0.84
C LYS A 489 -33.71 1.57 -0.38
N GLU A 490 -33.11 2.44 -1.18
CA GLU A 490 -32.28 2.10 -2.34
C GLU A 490 -31.12 1.17 -1.93
N LYS A 491 -30.41 1.48 -0.84
CA LYS A 491 -29.36 0.61 -0.28
C LYS A 491 -29.89 -0.73 0.25
N GLN A 492 -31.09 -0.75 0.82
CA GLN A 492 -31.73 -2.00 1.27
C GLN A 492 -32.15 -2.87 0.08
N GLU A 493 -32.67 -2.27 -0.99
CA GLU A 493 -33.02 -2.97 -2.23
C GLU A 493 -31.78 -3.49 -2.96
N GLU A 494 -30.69 -2.72 -3.03
CA GLU A 494 -29.38 -3.23 -3.48
C GLU A 494 -28.90 -4.44 -2.66
N ALA A 495 -28.96 -4.36 -1.33
CA ALA A 495 -28.51 -5.44 -0.45
C ALA A 495 -29.37 -6.69 -0.60
N LYS A 496 -30.70 -6.54 -0.76
CA LYS A 496 -31.62 -7.63 -1.07
C LYS A 496 -31.31 -8.26 -2.43
N LEU A 497 -31.02 -7.45 -3.45
CA LEU A 497 -30.68 -7.91 -4.80
C LEU A 497 -29.33 -8.63 -4.83
N LYS A 498 -28.33 -8.17 -4.07
CA LYS A 498 -27.04 -8.87 -3.85
C LYS A 498 -27.26 -10.25 -3.21
N ARG A 499 -28.01 -10.32 -2.09
CA ARG A 499 -28.40 -11.59 -1.44
C ARG A 499 -29.15 -12.55 -2.37
N GLN A 500 -30.07 -12.03 -3.20
CA GLN A 500 -30.78 -12.84 -4.20
C GLN A 500 -29.85 -13.37 -5.29
N LYS A 501 -28.90 -12.57 -5.79
CA LYS A 501 -27.87 -13.03 -6.75
C LYS A 501 -26.97 -14.11 -6.16
N GLU A 502 -26.55 -13.96 -4.90
CA GLU A 502 -25.73 -14.95 -4.18
C GLU A 502 -26.51 -16.25 -3.95
N ALA A 503 -27.76 -16.18 -3.49
CA ALA A 503 -28.64 -17.34 -3.31
C ALA A 503 -28.87 -18.07 -4.65
N LYS A 504 -29.15 -17.34 -5.73
CA LYS A 504 -29.32 -17.93 -7.07
C LYS A 504 -28.02 -18.59 -7.58
N LYS A 505 -26.85 -17.98 -7.31
CA LYS A 505 -25.53 -18.56 -7.64
C LYS A 505 -25.20 -19.82 -6.81
N LYS A 506 -25.60 -19.87 -5.53
CA LYS A 506 -25.50 -21.08 -4.70
C LYS A 506 -26.42 -22.18 -5.22
N LEU A 507 -27.67 -21.85 -5.55
CA LEU A 507 -28.65 -22.81 -6.06
C LEU A 507 -28.22 -23.42 -7.40
N TYR A 508 -27.76 -22.62 -8.37
CA TYR A 508 -27.21 -23.15 -9.62
C TYR A 508 -25.91 -23.96 -9.43
N ARG A 509 -25.07 -23.61 -8.43
CA ARG A 509 -23.89 -24.43 -8.09
C ARG A 509 -24.31 -25.81 -7.57
N LEU A 510 -25.32 -25.87 -6.70
CA LEU A 510 -25.86 -27.13 -6.18
C LEU A 510 -26.50 -27.96 -7.29
N MET A 511 -27.33 -27.37 -8.17
CA MET A 511 -27.87 -28.04 -9.35
C MET A 511 -26.74 -28.60 -10.24
N GLY A 512 -25.76 -27.78 -10.62
CA GLY A 512 -24.61 -28.24 -11.40
C GLY A 512 -23.75 -29.32 -10.71
N GLN A 513 -23.80 -29.43 -9.38
CA GLN A 513 -23.20 -30.54 -8.64
C GLN A 513 -24.09 -31.79 -8.61
N THR A 514 -25.40 -31.66 -8.45
CA THR A 514 -26.33 -32.80 -8.51
C THR A 514 -26.41 -33.38 -9.92
N ASP A 515 -26.35 -32.55 -10.95
CA ASP A 515 -26.42 -33.00 -12.35
C ASP A 515 -25.10 -33.67 -12.75
N LYS A 516 -23.96 -33.17 -12.29
CA LYS A 516 -22.67 -33.88 -12.41
C LYS A 516 -22.64 -35.19 -11.62
N LYS A 517 -23.28 -35.27 -10.44
CA LYS A 517 -23.44 -36.53 -9.70
C LYS A 517 -24.33 -37.51 -10.48
N LYS A 518 -25.47 -37.06 -11.03
CA LYS A 518 -26.37 -37.86 -11.87
C LYS A 518 -25.66 -38.42 -13.11
N LEU A 519 -24.91 -37.59 -13.83
CA LEU A 519 -24.12 -38.00 -14.98
C LEU A 519 -23.03 -39.02 -14.62
N LYS A 520 -22.37 -38.87 -13.45
CA LYS A 520 -21.44 -39.88 -12.94
C LYS A 520 -22.15 -41.18 -12.53
N SER A 521 -23.34 -41.12 -11.92
CA SER A 521 -24.08 -42.33 -11.56
C SER A 521 -24.70 -43.05 -12.76
N SER A 522 -25.09 -42.35 -13.83
CA SER A 522 -25.54 -42.98 -15.08
C SER A 522 -24.42 -43.56 -15.93
N LEU A 523 -23.16 -43.25 -15.59
CA LEU A 523 -21.95 -43.87 -16.17
C LEU A 523 -21.45 -45.07 -15.34
N LYS A 524 -21.95 -45.28 -14.12
CA LYS A 524 -21.92 -46.60 -13.49
C LYS A 524 -23.13 -47.37 -14.00
N GLY A 525 -22.90 -48.49 -14.69
CA GLY A 525 -23.97 -49.43 -15.00
C GLY A 525 -24.68 -49.88 -13.72
N ALA A 526 -25.95 -50.27 -13.84
CA ALA A 526 -26.63 -50.96 -12.74
C ALA A 526 -25.86 -52.25 -12.39
N PRO A 527 -25.81 -52.67 -11.12
CA PRO A 527 -25.47 -54.05 -10.82
C PRO A 527 -26.46 -54.96 -11.56
N LYS A 528 -25.98 -56.13 -12.00
CA LYS A 528 -26.89 -57.24 -12.25
C LYS A 528 -27.24 -57.80 -10.87
N ASP A 529 -28.52 -57.93 -10.59
CA ASP A 529 -29.00 -58.88 -9.60
C ASP A 529 -29.09 -60.24 -10.31
N ASP A 530 -28.73 -61.33 -9.63
CA ASP A 530 -28.69 -62.70 -10.18
C ASP A 530 -30.07 -63.39 -10.23
#